data_AF-A0AAU9UB88-F1
#
_entry.id   AF-A0AAU9UB88-F1
#
_cell.length_a   1.000
_cell.length_b   1.000
_cell.length_c   1.000
_cell.angle_alpha   90.00
_cell.angle_beta   90.00
_cell.angle_gamma   90.00
#
_symmetry.space_group_name_H-M   'P 1'
#
loop_
_entity.id
_entity.type
_entity.pdbx_description
1 polymer ?
#
loop_
_entity_poly.entity_id
_entity_poly.type
_entity_poly.pdbx_seq_one_letter_code
_entity_poly.pdbx_strand_id
1 'polypeptide(L)'
;MDDSAQKPSTCKETDNKSNRQESGTIQPKPGSLPCSANELSHAARALLLRLLDTDPKFRLRSLRQLQQTAFYLKYNFEHVKSKKISPRQVLEKVLDPDLSQNRRNNLVQNFISEFDQSMFL
;
A
#
# COMPACT_ATOMS: atom_id res chain seq x y z
N MET A 1 34.01 -16.14 12.72
CA MET A 1 32.92 -15.52 13.51
C MET A 1 32.48 -14.32 12.71
N ASP A 2 31.51 -14.58 11.85
CA ASP A 2 31.06 -13.69 10.80
C ASP A 2 29.92 -12.82 11.35
N ASP A 3 30.23 -11.57 11.66
CA ASP A 3 29.26 -10.56 12.09
C ASP A 3 28.79 -9.79 10.84
N SER A 4 27.77 -10.31 10.17
CA SER A 4 27.10 -9.63 9.05
C SER A 4 25.97 -8.75 9.60
N ALA A 5 26.31 -7.51 9.92
CA ALA A 5 25.35 -6.47 10.27
C ALA A 5 24.48 -6.10 9.04
N GLN A 6 23.18 -6.34 9.15
CA GLN A 6 22.16 -5.87 8.21
C GLN A 6 22.15 -4.33 8.22
N LYS A 7 22.59 -3.71 7.12
CA LYS A 7 22.62 -2.26 6.95
C LYS A 7 21.20 -1.72 6.71
N PRO A 8 20.69 -0.75 7.51
CA PRO A 8 19.41 -0.11 7.23
C PRO A 8 19.51 0.67 5.90
N SER A 9 18.53 0.47 5.02
CA SER A 9 18.44 1.13 3.72
C SER A 9 17.98 2.57 3.92
N THR A 10 18.93 3.46 4.19
CA THR A 10 18.74 4.91 4.17
C THR A 10 18.32 5.32 2.75
N CYS A 11 17.20 6.04 2.61
CA CYS A 11 16.91 6.79 1.39
C CYS A 11 18.08 7.74 1.15
N LYS A 12 18.95 7.38 0.19
CA LYS A 12 20.01 8.27 -0.26
C LYS A 12 19.33 9.37 -1.07
N GLU A 13 19.13 10.51 -0.42
CA GLU A 13 19.02 11.80 -1.10
C GLU A 13 20.29 11.95 -1.94
N THR A 14 20.14 11.89 -3.26
CA THR A 14 21.25 12.09 -4.18
C THR A 14 21.56 13.58 -4.22
N ASP A 15 22.60 13.98 -3.48
CA ASP A 15 23.26 15.29 -3.63
C ASP A 15 23.82 15.43 -5.05
N ASN A 16 23.01 15.95 -5.97
CA ASN A 16 23.50 16.46 -7.25
C ASN A 16 23.80 17.94 -7.09
N LYS A 17 25.07 18.25 -6.82
CA LYS A 17 25.61 19.60 -6.83
C LYS A 17 25.71 20.08 -8.28
N SER A 18 24.66 20.71 -8.80
CA SER A 18 24.74 21.60 -9.95
C SER A 18 23.86 22.82 -9.71
N ASN A 19 24.52 23.96 -9.61
CA ASN A 19 23.97 25.27 -9.36
C ASN A 19 23.13 25.74 -10.56
N ARG A 20 21.81 25.87 -10.39
CA ARG A 20 20.94 26.89 -11.00
C ARG A 20 19.53 26.82 -10.39
N GLN A 21 19.05 27.99 -9.95
CA GLN A 21 17.71 28.23 -9.41
C GLN A 21 16.62 27.79 -10.39
N GLU A 22 15.85 26.77 -10.04
CA GLU A 22 14.45 26.63 -10.44
C GLU A 22 13.69 25.97 -9.28
N SER A 23 12.74 26.69 -8.70
CA SER A 23 11.73 26.16 -7.78
C SER A 23 10.76 25.27 -8.57
N GLY A 24 11.22 24.08 -8.94
CA GLY A 24 10.44 23.06 -9.62
C GLY A 24 9.97 22.01 -8.62
N THR A 25 8.66 21.78 -8.56
CA THR A 25 8.08 20.64 -7.85
C THR A 25 8.79 19.36 -8.30
N ILE A 26 9.48 18.66 -7.40
CA ILE A 26 10.12 17.37 -7.70
C ILE A 26 8.99 16.41 -8.05
N GLN A 27 8.72 16.23 -9.34
CA GLN A 27 7.68 15.32 -9.78
C GLN A 27 8.21 13.89 -9.60
N PRO A 28 7.53 13.04 -8.80
CA PRO A 28 7.95 11.67 -8.62
C PRO A 28 7.92 10.95 -9.97
N LYS A 29 8.98 10.20 -10.28
CA LYS A 29 9.04 9.44 -11.54
C LYS A 29 7.87 8.47 -11.60
N PRO A 30 7.12 8.38 -12.71
CA PRO A 30 6.05 7.40 -12.86
C PRO A 30 6.54 5.99 -12.53
N GLY A 31 5.76 5.25 -11.73
CA GLY A 31 6.10 3.90 -11.26
C GLY A 31 7.07 3.85 -10.06
N SER A 32 7.55 5.00 -9.57
CA SER A 32 8.30 5.07 -8.31
C SER A 32 7.37 5.24 -7.11
N LEU A 33 7.78 4.67 -5.96
CA LEU A 33 7.08 4.88 -4.70
C LEU A 33 7.72 6.04 -3.92
N PRO A 34 6.94 6.83 -3.16
CA PRO A 34 7.47 7.87 -2.29
C PRO A 34 8.28 7.28 -1.12
N CYS A 35 9.11 8.10 -0.47
CA CYS A 35 9.93 7.67 0.67
C CYS A 35 9.11 7.10 1.84
N SER A 36 7.88 7.55 2.05
CA SER A 36 6.97 7.00 3.06
C SER A 36 6.66 5.51 2.84
N ALA A 37 6.79 5.01 1.60
CA ALA A 37 6.62 3.59 1.32
C ALA A 37 7.72 2.70 1.91
N ASN A 38 8.81 3.27 2.43
CA ASN A 38 9.86 2.50 3.11
C ASN A 38 9.38 1.89 4.43
N GLU A 39 8.31 2.43 5.03
CA GLU A 39 7.67 1.89 6.24
C GLU A 39 6.88 0.60 5.95
N LEU A 40 6.55 0.35 4.68
CA LEU A 40 5.81 -0.83 4.26
C LEU A 40 6.72 -2.07 4.22
N SER A 41 6.12 -3.24 4.46
CA SER A 41 6.81 -4.51 4.30
C SER A 41 7.32 -4.69 2.87
N HIS A 42 8.41 -5.47 2.70
CA HIS A 42 8.98 -5.74 1.38
C HIS A 42 7.93 -6.31 0.40
N ALA A 43 7.07 -7.21 0.88
CA ALA A 43 5.99 -7.80 0.09
C ALA A 43 4.95 -6.75 -0.35
N ALA A 44 4.60 -5.80 0.52
CA ALA A 44 3.67 -4.71 0.20
C ALA A 44 4.26 -3.77 -0.85
N ARG A 45 5.53 -3.38 -0.70
CA ARG A 45 6.24 -2.55 -1.70
C ARG A 45 6.33 -3.24 -3.05
N ALA A 46 6.67 -4.52 -3.06
CA ALA A 46 6.75 -5.30 -4.29
C ALA A 46 5.39 -5.41 -5.00
N LEU A 47 4.30 -5.58 -4.23
CA LEU A 47 2.94 -5.55 -4.77
C LEU A 47 2.62 -4.18 -5.41
N LEU A 48 2.90 -3.09 -4.71
CA LEU A 48 2.64 -1.73 -5.20
C LEU A 48 3.42 -1.43 -6.49
N LEU A 49 4.70 -1.77 -6.55
CA LEU A 49 5.50 -1.59 -7.77
C LEU A 49 4.91 -2.32 -8.97
N ARG A 50 4.36 -3.53 -8.77
CA ARG A 50 3.72 -4.29 -9.85
C ARG A 50 2.35 -3.75 -10.24
N LEU A 51 1.59 -3.19 -9.31
CA LEU A 51 0.29 -2.57 -9.58
C LEU A 51 0.44 -1.23 -10.31
N LEU A 52 1.48 -0.47 -9.95
CA LEU A 52 1.77 0.87 -10.45
C LEU A 52 2.81 0.88 -11.58
N ASP A 53 3.07 -0.27 -12.19
CA ASP A 53 4.00 -0.38 -13.31
C ASP A 53 3.53 0.48 -14.49
N THR A 54 4.45 1.24 -15.07
CA THR A 54 4.17 2.14 -16.19
C THR A 54 3.87 1.38 -17.47
N ASP A 55 4.52 0.23 -17.67
CA ASP A 55 4.26 -0.64 -18.83
C ASP A 55 3.09 -1.60 -18.51
N PRO A 56 1.96 -1.49 -19.24
CA PRO A 56 0.79 -2.33 -19.01
C PRO A 56 1.06 -3.84 -19.21
N LYS A 57 2.11 -4.21 -19.94
CA LYS A 57 2.48 -5.63 -20.15
C LYS A 57 3.02 -6.27 -18.87
N PHE A 58 3.71 -5.49 -18.05
CA PHE A 58 4.30 -5.95 -16.78
C PHE A 58 3.39 -5.66 -15.57
N ARG A 59 2.42 -4.76 -15.73
CA ARG A 59 1.42 -4.44 -14.70
C ARG A 59 0.61 -5.65 -14.27
N LEU A 60 0.46 -5.81 -12.96
CA LEU A 60 -0.39 -6.84 -12.38
C LEU A 60 -1.87 -6.55 -12.69
N ARG A 61 -2.52 -7.43 -13.45
CA ARG A 61 -3.83 -7.17 -14.08
C ARG A 61 -4.91 -8.20 -13.79
N SER A 62 -4.61 -9.24 -13.03
CA SER A 62 -5.58 -10.31 -12.74
C SER A 62 -5.61 -10.68 -11.28
N LEU A 63 -6.80 -11.07 -10.81
CA LEU A 63 -7.01 -11.54 -9.44
C LEU A 63 -6.14 -12.76 -9.11
N ARG A 64 -5.96 -13.69 -10.06
CA ARG A 64 -5.10 -14.86 -9.87
C ARG A 64 -3.64 -14.45 -9.61
N GLN A 65 -3.12 -13.48 -10.36
CA GLN A 65 -1.76 -12.97 -10.13
C GLN A 65 -1.66 -12.26 -8.77
N LEU A 66 -2.70 -11.50 -8.37
CA LEU A 66 -2.76 -10.84 -7.08
C LEU A 66 -2.65 -11.85 -5.93
N GLN A 67 -3.45 -12.91 -5.98
CA GLN A 67 -3.48 -13.99 -4.99
C GLN A 67 -2.15 -14.72 -4.85
N GLN A 68 -1.37 -14.79 -5.93
CA GLN A 68 -0.05 -15.45 -5.95
C GLN A 68 1.09 -14.59 -5.40
N THR A 69 0.84 -13.31 -5.08
CA THR A 69 1.89 -12.44 -4.54
C THR A 69 2.24 -12.80 -3.10
N ALA A 70 3.50 -12.57 -2.71
CA ALA A 70 3.97 -12.83 -1.34
C ALA A 70 3.19 -12.05 -0.27
N PHE A 71 2.59 -10.91 -0.64
CA PHE A 71 1.75 -10.12 0.25
C PHE A 71 0.51 -10.90 0.71
N TYR A 72 -0.05 -11.76 -0.15
CA TYR A 72 -1.27 -12.52 0.13
C TYR A 72 -1.04 -13.99 0.49
N LEU A 73 0.20 -14.45 0.67
CA LEU A 73 0.52 -15.87 0.88
C LEU A 73 -0.20 -16.50 2.09
N LYS A 74 -0.45 -15.72 3.15
CA LYS A 74 -1.15 -16.16 4.37
C LYS A 74 -2.61 -15.70 4.45
N TYR A 75 -3.13 -15.12 3.37
CA TYR A 75 -4.49 -14.60 3.32
C TYR A 75 -5.46 -15.65 2.79
N ASN A 76 -6.54 -15.90 3.52
CA ASN A 76 -7.54 -16.89 3.12
C ASN A 76 -8.67 -16.23 2.31
N PHE A 77 -8.56 -16.32 0.98
CA PHE A 77 -9.57 -15.78 0.06
C PHE A 77 -10.92 -16.50 0.14
N GLU A 78 -10.95 -17.77 0.54
CA GLU A 78 -12.21 -18.52 0.67
C GLU A 78 -13.07 -17.98 1.81
N HIS A 79 -12.45 -17.50 2.89
CA HIS A 79 -13.18 -16.83 3.97
C HIS A 79 -13.84 -15.53 3.52
N VAL A 80 -13.22 -14.78 2.60
CA VAL A 80 -13.80 -13.57 2.02
C VAL A 80 -14.98 -13.92 1.13
N LYS A 81 -14.81 -14.89 0.21
CA LYS A 81 -15.86 -15.33 -0.71
C LYS A 81 -17.07 -15.88 0.01
N SER A 82 -16.84 -16.63 1.10
CA SER A 82 -17.90 -17.16 1.96
C SER A 82 -18.44 -16.16 2.98
N LYS A 83 -18.03 -14.88 2.90
CA LYS A 83 -18.46 -13.79 3.80
C LYS A 83 -18.23 -14.08 5.29
N LYS A 84 -17.25 -14.91 5.63
CA LYS A 84 -16.82 -15.21 7.01
C LYS A 84 -16.01 -14.07 7.64
N ILE A 85 -15.57 -13.11 6.82
CA ILE A 85 -14.83 -11.92 7.26
C ILE A 85 -15.75 -10.71 7.13
N SER A 86 -16.02 -10.04 8.25
CA SER A 86 -16.75 -8.77 8.24
C SER A 86 -15.81 -7.63 7.81
N PRO A 87 -16.15 -6.85 6.76
CA PRO A 87 -15.35 -5.71 6.33
C PRO A 87 -15.10 -4.70 7.46
N ARG A 88 -16.12 -4.48 8.30
CA ARG A 88 -16.04 -3.59 9.45
C ARG A 88 -14.97 -4.01 10.46
N GLN A 89 -14.92 -5.31 10.79
CA GLN A 89 -13.92 -5.85 11.72
C GLN A 89 -12.49 -5.74 11.16
N VAL A 90 -12.32 -5.78 9.84
CA VAL A 90 -11.01 -5.58 9.21
C VAL A 90 -10.59 -4.12 9.31
N LEU A 91 -11.50 -3.19 8.99
CA LEU A 91 -11.22 -1.76 9.05
C LEU A 91 -10.91 -1.28 10.48
N GLU A 92 -11.64 -1.77 11.47
CA GLU A 92 -11.40 -1.45 12.88
C GLU A 92 -9.99 -1.84 13.36
N LYS A 93 -9.38 -2.88 12.78
CA LYS A 93 -8.01 -3.32 13.11
C LYS A 93 -6.91 -2.48 12.44
N VAL A 94 -7.22 -1.84 11.32
CA VAL A 94 -6.26 -1.08 10.51
C VAL A 94 -6.22 0.40 10.93
N LEU A 95 -7.31 0.90 11.49
CA LEU A 95 -7.39 2.28 11.98
C LEU A 95 -6.59 2.48 13.26
N ASP A 96 -5.98 3.65 13.39
CA ASP A 96 -5.08 3.98 14.49
C ASP A 96 -5.72 3.72 15.86
N PRO A 97 -5.03 3.04 16.80
CA PRO A 97 -5.52 2.73 18.14
C PRO A 97 -5.65 3.97 19.06
N ASP A 98 -5.15 5.12 18.63
CA ASP A 98 -5.22 6.37 19.38
C ASP A 98 -6.46 7.25 19.05
N LEU A 99 -7.20 6.93 17.99
CA LEU A 99 -8.47 7.60 17.68
C LEU A 99 -9.53 7.34 18.78
N SER A 100 -10.47 8.25 18.97
CA SER A 100 -11.62 7.95 19.82
C SER A 100 -12.54 6.92 19.15
N GLN A 101 -13.15 6.03 19.94
CA GLN A 101 -14.00 4.97 19.39
C GLN A 101 -15.15 5.52 18.54
N ASN A 102 -15.68 6.68 18.92
CA ASN A 102 -16.72 7.36 18.15
C ASN A 102 -16.18 7.86 16.79
N ARG A 103 -14.97 8.44 16.75
CA ARG A 103 -14.33 8.86 15.50
C ARG A 103 -14.10 7.67 14.56
N ARG A 104 -13.60 6.54 15.07
CA ARG A 104 -13.42 5.31 14.27
C ARG A 104 -14.73 4.81 13.69
N ASN A 105 -15.77 4.69 14.52
CA ASN A 105 -17.07 4.20 14.07
C ASN A 105 -17.63 5.07 12.95
N ASN A 106 -17.55 6.40 13.08
CA ASN A 106 -18.00 7.31 12.03
C ASN A 106 -17.19 7.14 10.74
N LEU A 107 -15.86 7.00 10.84
CA LEU A 107 -14.99 6.83 9.67
C LEU A 107 -15.27 5.51 8.93
N VAL A 108 -15.44 4.41 9.66
CA VAL A 108 -15.80 3.11 9.08
C VAL A 108 -17.19 3.15 8.46
N GLN A 109 -18.18 3.77 9.13
CA GLN A 109 -19.54 3.88 8.59
C GLN A 109 -19.59 4.71 7.32
N ASN A 110 -18.86 5.84 7.28
CA ASN A 110 -18.77 6.67 6.09
C ASN A 110 -18.13 5.90 4.93
N PHE A 111 -17.02 5.21 5.18
CA PHE A 111 -16.33 4.42 4.16
C PHE A 111 -17.21 3.31 3.57
N ILE A 112 -17.89 2.55 4.42
CA ILE A 112 -18.77 1.46 3.95
C ILE A 112 -19.96 2.04 3.17
N SER A 113 -20.58 3.12 3.67
CA SER A 113 -21.74 3.74 3.02
C SER A 113 -21.40 4.33 1.65
N GLU A 114 -20.22 4.96 1.51
CA GLU A 114 -19.73 5.49 0.24
C GLU A 114 -19.45 4.37 -0.77
N PHE A 115 -18.84 3.26 -0.31
CA PHE A 115 -18.53 2.13 -1.17
C PHE A 115 -19.79 1.48 -1.77
N ASP A 116 -20.82 1.23 -0.95
CA ASP A 116 -22.05 0.56 -1.37
C ASP A 116 -22.94 1.43 -2.30
N GLN A 117 -22.79 2.76 -2.29
CA GLN A 117 -23.54 3.66 -3.19
C GLN A 117 -23.16 3.51 -4.67
N SER A 118 -21.96 3.02 -4.97
CA SER A 118 -21.42 2.95 -6.34
C SER A 118 -21.92 1.76 -7.18
N MET A 119 -22.74 0.86 -6.62
CA MET A 119 -23.15 -0.38 -7.29
C MET A 119 -24.51 -0.30 -8.02
N PHE A 120 -25.17 0.86 -8.03
CA PHE A 120 -26.52 1.06 -8.60
C PHE A 120 -26.61 2.10 -9.73
N LEU A 121 -25.50 2.46 -10.37
CA LEU A 121 -25.47 3.35 -11.55
C LEU A 121 -25.13 2.56 -12.83
#